data_AF-A0A351C8X6-F1
#
_entry.id   AF-A0A351C8X6-F1
#
_cell.length_a   1.000
_cell.length_b   1.000
_cell.length_c   1.000
_cell.angle_alpha   90.00
_cell.angle_beta   90.00
_cell.angle_gamma   90.00
#
_symmetry.space_group_name_H-M   'P 1'
#
loop_
_entity.id
_entity.type
_entity.pdbx_description
1 polymer ?
#
loop_
_entity_poly.entity_id
_entity_poly.type
_entity_poly.pdbx_seq_one_letter_code
_entity_poly.pdbx_strand_id
1 'polypeptide(L)'
;MDRDINTTQRWQEIDVGHLGLRSKEVAHELEMRLAELRAQKKRLVFVIHGYGSSGVGGVTKSAVLAACRSMQKVGKIRLWISVDRLGPGTDLGRSLAAKYPFLKRSSHWNSGNEGASLIEL
;
A
#
# COMPACT_ATOMS: atom_id res chain seq x y z
N MET A 1 20.24 -0.05 -23.99
CA MET A 1 19.26 1.04 -23.82
C MET A 1 18.48 0.78 -22.55
N ASP A 2 18.89 1.49 -21.51
CA ASP A 2 18.61 1.28 -20.10
C ASP A 2 17.12 1.34 -19.71
N ARG A 3 16.52 0.17 -19.51
CA ARG A 3 15.30 0.05 -18.70
C ARG A 3 15.56 -1.07 -17.73
N ASP A 4 15.46 -0.78 -16.43
CA ASP A 4 15.11 -1.71 -15.33
C ASP A 4 15.93 -1.54 -14.04
N ILE A 5 17.03 -0.76 -14.02
CA ILE A 5 17.74 -0.47 -12.75
C ILE A 5 16.93 0.45 -11.81
N ASN A 6 15.99 1.25 -12.34
CA ASN A 6 15.23 2.24 -11.56
C ASN A 6 13.85 1.73 -11.05
N THR A 7 13.39 0.56 -11.50
CA THR A 7 12.02 0.08 -11.19
C THR A 7 11.89 -0.48 -9.79
N THR A 8 12.86 -1.27 -9.32
CA THR A 8 12.93 -1.78 -7.93
C THR A 8 13.23 -0.67 -6.92
N GLN A 9 13.78 0.45 -7.37
CA GLN A 9 14.08 1.59 -6.52
C GLN A 9 12.86 2.46 -6.20
N ARG A 10 11.75 2.32 -6.94
CA ARG A 10 10.58 3.20 -6.79
C ARG A 10 9.45 2.62 -5.96
N TRP A 11 9.46 1.33 -5.66
CA TRP A 11 8.44 0.71 -4.83
C TRP A 11 9.00 -0.29 -3.82
N GLN A 12 8.17 -0.66 -2.85
CA GLN A 12 8.49 -1.67 -1.83
C GLN A 12 7.22 -2.35 -1.31
N GLU A 13 7.31 -3.60 -0.91
CA GLU A 13 6.34 -4.27 -0.05
C GLU A 13 6.76 -4.19 1.42
N ILE A 14 5.78 -3.96 2.29
CA ILE A 14 5.92 -4.12 3.74
C ILE A 14 4.77 -4.95 4.28
N ASP A 15 5.09 -5.84 5.22
CA ASP A 15 4.11 -6.64 5.95
C ASP A 15 3.90 -6.07 7.35
N VAL A 16 2.66 -5.67 7.63
CA VAL A 16 2.18 -5.25 8.95
C VAL A 16 1.13 -6.22 9.51
N GLY A 17 0.67 -7.18 8.70
CA GLY A 17 -0.34 -8.18 9.05
C GLY A 17 0.14 -9.20 10.07
N HIS A 18 1.43 -9.57 10.01
CA HIS A 18 2.01 -10.63 10.84
C HIS A 18 2.74 -10.13 12.10
N LEU A 19 2.67 -8.83 12.42
CA LEU A 19 3.42 -8.26 13.54
C LEU A 19 2.77 -8.51 14.93
N GLY A 20 1.53 -9.02 14.98
CA GLY A 20 0.83 -9.29 16.25
C GLY A 20 0.47 -8.02 17.05
N LEU A 21 0.49 -6.85 16.41
CA LEU A 21 0.30 -5.54 17.04
C LEU A 21 -1.18 -5.23 17.31
N ARG A 22 -1.45 -4.40 18.32
CA ARG A 22 -2.78 -3.78 18.56
C ARG A 22 -3.01 -2.64 17.57
N SER A 23 -4.27 -2.21 17.42
CA SER A 23 -4.66 -1.21 16.41
C SER A 23 -3.82 0.07 16.42
N LYS A 24 -3.54 0.63 17.61
CA LYS A 24 -2.75 1.87 17.73
C LYS A 24 -1.28 1.67 17.34
N GLU A 25 -0.73 0.50 17.67
CA GLU A 25 0.65 0.13 17.35
C GLU A 25 0.80 -0.11 15.84
N VAL A 26 -0.19 -0.74 15.20
CA VAL A 26 -0.24 -0.89 13.73
C VAL A 26 -0.17 0.47 13.04
N ALA A 27 -0.95 1.45 13.49
CA ALA A 27 -0.98 2.78 12.89
C ALA A 27 0.37 3.50 13.03
N HIS A 28 0.97 3.44 14.22
CA HIS A 28 2.28 4.03 14.47
C HIS A 28 3.39 3.37 13.64
N GLU A 29 3.42 2.04 13.61
CA GLU A 29 4.38 1.25 12.84
C GLU A 29 4.26 1.55 11.34
N LEU A 30 3.03 1.60 10.82
CA LEU A 30 2.79 1.95 9.43
C LEU A 30 3.34 3.34 9.09
N GLU A 31 3.06 4.34 9.93
CA GLU A 31 3.54 5.70 9.71
C GLU A 31 5.07 5.77 9.70
N MET A 32 5.72 5.10 10.65
CA MET A 32 7.18 5.03 10.74
C MET A 32 7.80 4.41 9.49
N ARG A 33 7.28 3.26 9.03
CA ARG A 33 7.79 2.60 7.81
C ARG A 33 7.57 3.43 6.56
N LEU A 34 6.41 4.08 6.42
CA LEU A 34 6.16 4.95 5.26
C LEU A 34 7.07 6.18 5.26
N ALA A 35 7.37 6.75 6.43
CA ALA A 35 8.32 7.85 6.56
C ALA A 35 9.75 7.41 6.17
N GLU A 36 10.17 6.22 6.61
CA GLU A 36 11.45 5.64 6.23
C GLU A 36 11.54 5.40 4.72
N LEU A 37 10.52 4.77 4.13
CA LEU A 37 10.49 4.51 2.68
C LEU A 37 10.45 5.80 1.86
N ARG A 38 9.78 6.85 2.37
CA ARG A 38 9.83 8.19 1.76
C ARG A 38 11.25 8.75 1.78
N ALA A 39 11.97 8.63 2.89
CA ALA A 39 13.37 9.06 2.98
C ALA A 39 14.28 8.26 2.01
N GLN A 40 13.96 6.99 1.79
CA GLN A 40 14.59 6.14 0.77
C GLN A 40 14.11 6.43 -0.67
N LYS A 41 13.33 7.50 -0.88
CA LYS A 41 12.79 7.95 -2.18
C LYS A 41 11.88 6.93 -2.87
N LYS A 42 11.26 6.02 -2.11
CA LYS A 42 10.18 5.18 -2.61
C LYS A 42 8.97 6.06 -2.93
N ARG A 43 8.26 5.71 -3.99
CA ARG A 43 7.05 6.41 -4.45
C ARG A 43 5.79 5.60 -4.22
N LEU A 44 5.91 4.27 -4.24
CA LEU A 44 4.81 3.35 -4.07
C LEU A 44 5.14 2.32 -3.00
N VAL A 45 4.19 2.02 -2.14
CA VAL A 45 4.34 0.99 -1.11
C VAL A 45 3.13 0.09 -1.12
N PHE A 46 3.34 -1.21 -1.30
CA PHE A 46 2.32 -2.21 -1.04
C PHE A 46 2.39 -2.59 0.43
N VAL A 47 1.27 -2.41 1.13
CA VAL A 47 1.13 -2.72 2.55
C VAL A 47 0.28 -3.96 2.69
N ILE A 48 0.90 -5.06 3.10
CA ILE A 48 0.23 -6.32 3.39
C ILE A 48 -0.25 -6.25 4.84
N HIS A 49 -1.57 -6.25 5.02
CA HIS A 49 -2.22 -6.17 6.33
C HIS A 49 -3.08 -7.41 6.65
N GLY A 50 -3.18 -8.35 5.71
CA GLY A 50 -3.98 -9.56 5.82
C GLY A 50 -5.46 -9.33 5.49
N TYR A 51 -6.17 -10.43 5.23
CA TYR A 51 -7.55 -10.47 4.73
C TYR A 51 -8.63 -10.25 5.81
N GLY A 52 -8.24 -10.07 7.07
CA GLY A 52 -9.10 -10.43 8.21
C GLY A 52 -10.52 -9.84 8.16
N SER A 53 -11.51 -10.73 8.21
CA SER A 53 -12.94 -10.43 8.38
C SER A 53 -13.36 -10.45 9.86
N SER A 54 -12.58 -11.05 10.75
CA SER A 54 -12.79 -11.09 12.21
C SER A 54 -11.47 -11.37 12.96
N GLY A 55 -11.38 -11.01 14.25
CA GLY A 55 -10.19 -11.21 15.09
C GLY A 55 -9.03 -10.24 14.81
N VAL A 56 -7.78 -10.64 15.09
CA VAL A 56 -6.58 -9.80 14.99
C VAL A 56 -6.38 -9.23 13.57
N GLY A 57 -6.59 -10.03 12.52
CA GLY A 57 -6.41 -9.57 11.13
C GLY A 57 -7.40 -8.47 10.72
N GLY A 58 -8.64 -8.52 11.21
CA GLY A 58 -9.64 -7.48 10.93
C GLY A 58 -9.33 -6.17 11.66
N VAL A 59 -8.75 -6.29 12.85
CA VAL A 59 -8.23 -5.13 13.60
C VAL A 59 -7.07 -4.47 12.83
N THR A 60 -6.14 -5.25 12.29
CA THR A 60 -5.02 -4.73 11.49
C THR A 60 -5.49 -4.04 10.23
N LYS A 61 -6.36 -4.68 9.42
CA LYS A 61 -6.95 -4.06 8.21
C LYS A 61 -7.62 -2.73 8.57
N SER A 62 -8.48 -2.72 9.59
CA SER A 62 -9.20 -1.51 10.01
C SER A 62 -8.26 -0.39 10.46
N ALA A 63 -7.22 -0.72 11.23
CA ALA A 63 -6.22 0.23 11.69
C ALA A 63 -5.41 0.83 10.52
N VAL A 64 -4.97 0.00 9.57
CA VAL A 64 -4.25 0.45 8.37
C VAL A 64 -5.11 1.39 7.53
N LEU A 65 -6.37 1.03 7.28
CA LEU A 65 -7.28 1.87 6.49
C LEU A 65 -7.57 3.20 7.19
N ALA A 66 -7.75 3.20 8.51
CA ALA A 66 -7.94 4.42 9.31
C ALA A 66 -6.69 5.32 9.27
N ALA A 67 -5.50 4.73 9.42
CA ALA A 67 -4.23 5.44 9.34
C ALA A 67 -4.02 6.05 7.94
N CYS A 68 -4.30 5.30 6.86
CA CYS A 68 -4.21 5.81 5.49
C CYS A 68 -5.13 7.01 5.26
N ARG A 69 -6.39 6.94 5.72
CA ARG A 69 -7.33 8.08 5.63
C ARG A 69 -6.82 9.30 6.37
N SER A 70 -6.31 9.11 7.60
CA SER A 70 -5.75 10.19 8.41
C SER A 70 -4.53 10.82 7.72
N MET A 71 -3.57 10.00 7.30
CA MET A 71 -2.35 10.45 6.62
C MET A 71 -2.65 11.15 5.30
N GLN A 72 -3.63 10.69 4.52
CA GLN A 72 -4.03 11.33 3.28
C GLN A 72 -4.63 12.72 3.55
N LYS A 73 -5.48 12.83 4.58
CA LYS A 73 -6.10 14.10 4.99
C LYS A 73 -5.06 15.16 5.37
N VAL A 74 -3.96 14.76 6.02
CA VAL A 74 -2.88 15.68 6.43
C VAL A 74 -1.72 15.77 5.42
N GLY A 75 -1.85 15.17 4.23
CA GLY A 75 -0.84 15.23 3.17
C GLY A 75 0.42 14.39 3.39
N LYS A 76 0.43 13.48 4.38
CA LYS A 76 1.54 12.54 4.61
C LYS A 76 1.62 11.43 3.56
N ILE A 77 0.51 11.13 2.88
CA ILE A 77 0.47 10.27 1.69
C ILE A 77 -0.39 10.96 0.62
N ARG A 78 -0.12 10.70 -0.65
CA ARG A 78 -0.86 11.29 -1.77
C ARG A 78 -2.20 10.60 -2.00
N LEU A 79 -2.18 9.27 -2.01
CA LEU A 79 -3.37 8.43 -2.16
C LEU A 79 -3.10 7.02 -1.65
N TRP A 80 -4.17 6.26 -1.46
CA TRP A 80 -4.11 4.82 -1.27
C TRP A 80 -5.28 4.14 -2.00
N ILE A 81 -5.09 2.87 -2.36
CA ILE A 81 -6.12 2.02 -2.98
C ILE A 81 -5.95 0.59 -2.47
N SER A 82 -7.06 -0.07 -2.11
CA SER A 82 -7.04 -1.51 -1.82
C SER A 82 -6.72 -2.31 -3.09
N VAL A 83 -5.95 -3.39 -2.96
CA VAL A 83 -5.41 -4.12 -4.11
C VAL A 83 -6.51 -4.85 -4.92
N ASP A 84 -7.62 -5.24 -4.30
CA ASP A 84 -8.83 -5.74 -4.97
C ASP A 84 -9.40 -4.73 -5.99
N ARG A 85 -9.17 -3.44 -5.76
CA ARG A 85 -9.57 -2.35 -6.66
C ARG A 85 -8.46 -1.91 -7.61
N LEU A 86 -7.24 -2.45 -7.45
CA LEU A 86 -6.09 -2.15 -8.30
C LEU A 86 -6.16 -2.96 -9.59
N GLY A 87 -6.83 -2.42 -10.60
CA GLY A 87 -6.97 -3.09 -11.89
C GLY A 87 -7.58 -2.19 -12.95
N PRO A 88 -7.84 -2.74 -14.16
CA PRO A 88 -8.45 -1.98 -15.25
C PRO A 88 -9.92 -1.61 -14.97
N GLY A 89 -10.59 -2.34 -14.07
CA GLY A 89 -11.99 -2.13 -13.70
C GLY A 89 -12.27 -0.86 -12.89
N THR A 90 -11.25 -0.13 -12.43
CA THR A 90 -11.44 1.11 -11.66
C THR A 90 -10.70 2.30 -12.28
N ASP A 91 -11.30 3.49 -12.21
CA ASP A 91 -10.70 4.73 -12.75
C ASP A 91 -9.37 5.05 -12.07
N LEU A 92 -9.30 4.82 -10.75
CA LEU A 92 -8.08 5.02 -9.97
C LEU A 92 -7.00 4.01 -10.33
N GLY A 93 -7.36 2.73 -10.52
CA GLY A 93 -6.45 1.69 -10.98
C GLY A 93 -5.87 2.01 -12.37
N ARG A 94 -6.71 2.43 -13.32
CA ARG A 94 -6.27 2.88 -14.65
C ARG A 94 -5.34 4.09 -14.58
N SER A 95 -5.68 5.08 -13.77
CA SER A 95 -4.86 6.30 -13.58
C SER A 95 -3.50 5.99 -12.97
N LEU A 96 -3.46 5.11 -11.96
CA LEU A 96 -2.22 4.65 -11.35
C LEU A 96 -1.36 3.85 -12.32
N ALA A 97 -1.95 2.97 -13.13
CA ALA A 97 -1.21 2.20 -14.13
C ALA A 97 -0.69 3.07 -15.29
N ALA A 98 -1.38 4.17 -15.63
CA ALA A 98 -0.88 5.15 -16.58
C ALA A 98 0.35 5.89 -16.02
N LYS A 99 0.30 6.25 -14.73
CA LYS A 99 1.39 6.94 -14.03
C LYS A 99 2.59 6.02 -13.69
N TYR A 100 2.29 4.76 -13.40
CA TYR A 100 3.24 3.73 -12.97
C TYR A 100 3.05 2.44 -13.79
N PRO A 101 3.56 2.38 -15.03
CA PRO A 101 3.30 1.26 -15.94
C PRO A 101 3.74 -0.12 -15.41
N PHE A 102 4.71 -0.17 -14.50
CA PHE A 102 5.16 -1.42 -13.90
C PHE A 102 4.06 -2.13 -13.08
N LEU A 103 3.03 -1.40 -12.61
CA LEU A 103 1.92 -1.99 -11.86
C LEU A 103 1.22 -3.09 -12.66
N LYS A 104 1.08 -2.93 -13.98
CA LYS A 104 0.46 -3.96 -14.86
C LYS A 104 1.22 -5.28 -14.89
N ARG A 105 2.49 -5.30 -14.44
CA ARG A 105 3.35 -6.48 -14.35
C ARG A 105 3.46 -7.02 -12.91
N SER A 106 2.85 -6.33 -11.93
CA SER A 106 2.85 -6.75 -10.52
C SER A 106 1.84 -7.89 -10.31
N SER A 107 2.18 -8.81 -9.42
CA SER A 107 1.25 -9.84 -8.92
C SER A 107 -0.01 -9.28 -8.26
N HIS A 108 0.03 -8.03 -7.80
CA HIS A 108 -1.11 -7.34 -7.20
C HIS A 108 -2.14 -6.86 -8.21
N TRP A 109 -1.76 -6.69 -9.48
CA TRP A 109 -2.64 -6.13 -10.49
C TRP A 109 -3.78 -7.07 -10.86
N ASN A 110 -5.02 -6.59 -10.69
CA ASN A 110 -6.25 -7.33 -10.94
C ASN A 110 -6.30 -8.67 -10.18
N SER A 111 -5.69 -8.73 -8.99
CA SER A 111 -5.57 -9.96 -8.21
C SER A 111 -6.83 -10.30 -7.40
N GLY A 112 -7.71 -9.32 -7.16
CA GLY A 112 -8.83 -9.47 -6.23
C GLY A 112 -8.40 -9.59 -4.75
N ASN A 113 -7.13 -9.37 -4.43
CA ASN A 113 -6.59 -9.51 -3.09
C ASN A 113 -7.00 -8.32 -2.19
N GLU A 114 -7.85 -8.58 -1.20
CA GLU A 114 -8.28 -7.59 -0.21
C GLU A 114 -7.32 -7.43 0.99
N GLY A 115 -6.31 -8.28 1.09
CA GLY A 115 -5.34 -8.33 2.18
C GLY A 115 -4.17 -7.37 2.04
N ALA A 116 -4.16 -6.54 0.99
CA ALA A 116 -3.15 -5.54 0.74
C ALA A 116 -3.73 -4.22 0.25
N SER A 117 -2.98 -3.14 0.48
CA SER A 117 -3.26 -1.81 -0.03
C SER A 117 -2.03 -1.20 -0.68
N LEU A 118 -2.19 -0.56 -1.84
CA LEU A 118 -1.15 0.24 -2.50
C LEU A 118 -1.25 1.68 -2.01
N ILE A 119 -0.14 2.24 -1.55
CA ILE A 119 0.00 3.62 -1.07
C ILE A 119 0.95 4.38 -1.98
N GLU A 120 0.57 5.60 -2.38
CA GLU A 120 1.47 6.55 -3.03
C GLU A 120 1.99 7.57 -2.01
N LEU A 121 3.31 7.66 -1.90
CA LEU A 121 4.02 8.65 -1.09
C LEU A 121 4.16 9.97 -1.85
#